data_AF-A0A6I7NXC9-F1
#
_entry.id   AF-A0A6I7NXC9-F1
#
_cell.length_a   1.000
_cell.length_b   1.000
_cell.length_c   1.000
_cell.angle_alpha   90.00
_cell.angle_beta   90.00
_cell.angle_gamma   90.00
#
_symmetry.space_group_name_H-M   'P 1'
#
loop_
_entity.id
_entity.type
_entity.pdbx_description
1 polymer ?
#
loop_
_entity_poly.entity_id
_entity_poly.type
_entity_poly.pdbx_seq_one_letter_code
_entity_poly.pdbx_strand_id
1 'polypeptide(L)' 'MRSSLQRLFQAVGLPEAIRMDNGTPFGGRGGGGLSQLSVWLLKLLIEPRFIPPASPQHNGREERLHRTL' A
#
# COMPACT_ATOMS: atom_id res chain seq x y z
N MET A 1 -11.61 -0.92 -1.08
CA MET A 1 -10.17 -1.00 -1.44
C MET A 1 -9.88 -2.10 -2.46
N ARG A 2 -10.06 -3.40 -2.16
CA ARG A 2 -9.80 -4.49 -3.12
C ARG A 2 -10.58 -4.36 -4.45
N SER A 3 -11.88 -4.10 -4.37
CA SER A 3 -12.73 -3.92 -5.55
C SER A 3 -12.28 -2.76 -6.45
N SER A 4 -11.83 -1.66 -5.85
CA SER A 4 -11.29 -0.50 -6.56
C SER A 4 -9.97 -0.83 -7.27
N LEU A 5 -9.06 -1.54 -6.58
CA LEU A 5 -7.79 -1.98 -7.17
C LEU A 5 -8.00 -3.00 -8.29
N GLN A 6 -8.93 -3.95 -8.13
CA GLN A 6 -9.25 -4.91 -9.17
C GLN A 6 -9.77 -4.22 -10.44
N ARG A 7 -10.66 -3.23 -10.29
CA ARG A 7 -11.14 -2.44 -11.44
C ARG A 7 -10.00 -1.67 -12.10
N LEU A 8 -9.09 -1.10 -11.31
CA LEU A 8 -7.92 -0.42 -11.84
C LEU A 8 -7.04 -1.40 -12.64
N PHE A 9 -6.69 -2.56 -12.07
CA PHE A 9 -5.88 -3.56 -12.75
C PHE A 9 -6.54 -4.12 -14.03
N GLN A 10 -7.86 -4.19 -14.07
CA GLN A 10 -8.59 -4.53 -15.31
C GLN A 10 -8.45 -3.44 -16.38
N ALA A 11 -8.35 -2.17 -15.98
CA ALA A 11 -8.22 -1.06 -16.92
C ALA A 11 -6.78 -0.83 -17.39
N VAL A 12 -5.78 -1.02 -16.52
CA VAL A 12 -4.38 -0.66 -16.81
C VAL A 12 -3.41 -1.85 -16.85
N GLY A 13 -3.88 -3.05 -16.52
CA GLY A 13 -3.05 -4.24 -16.36
C GLY A 13 -2.51 -4.42 -14.93
N LEU A 14 -1.86 -5.56 -14.69
CA LEU A 14 -1.22 -5.86 -13.40
C LEU A 14 0.19 -5.26 -13.36
N PRO A 15 0.51 -4.42 -12.36
CA PRO A 15 1.87 -3.92 -12.17
C PRO A 15 2.78 -5.00 -11.58
N GLU A 16 4.08 -4.89 -11.81
CA GLU A 16 5.08 -5.78 -11.19
C GLU A 16 5.24 -5.51 -9.69
N ALA A 17 5.11 -4.24 -9.25
CA ALA A 17 5.25 -3.83 -7.87
C ALA A 17 4.34 -2.65 -7.52
N ILE A 18 3.95 -2.55 -6.25
CA ILE A 18 3.21 -1.39 -5.71
C ILE A 18 3.86 -0.91 -4.43
N ARG A 19 4.19 0.38 -4.36
CA ARG A 19 4.74 1.00 -3.16
C ARG A 19 3.62 1.38 -2.18
N MET A 20 3.78 0.99 -0.93
CA MET A 20 2.75 1.10 0.12
C MET A 20 3.34 1.63 1.43
N ASP A 21 2.46 2.18 2.27
CA ASP A 21 2.77 2.48 3.67
C ASP A 21 2.80 1.21 4.54
N ASN A 22 3.50 1.26 5.67
CA ASN A 22 3.53 0.20 6.69
C ASN A 22 2.27 0.17 7.58
N GLY A 23 1.37 1.14 7.44
CA GLY A 23 0.11 1.20 8.17
C GLY A 23 -1.00 0.36 7.55
N THR A 24 -2.02 0.06 8.35
CA THR A 24 -3.30 -0.49 7.86
C THR A 24 -3.85 0.42 6.76
N PRO A 25 -4.35 -0.12 5.63
CA PRO A 25 -4.65 -1.53 5.35
C PRO A 25 -3.54 -2.31 4.65
N PHE A 26 -2.34 -1.75 4.45
CA PHE A 26 -1.28 -2.38 3.65
C PHE A 26 -0.24 -3.09 4.52
N GLY A 27 0.22 -2.45 5.59
CA GLY A 27 0.89 -3.15 6.67
C GLY A 27 -0.11 -3.68 7.70
N GLY A 28 0.28 -4.75 8.37
CA GLY A 28 -0.53 -5.43 9.36
C GLY A 28 0.31 -6.01 10.49
N ARG A 29 -0.34 -6.48 11.56
CA ARG A 29 0.35 -7.15 12.69
C ARG A 29 0.59 -8.65 12.44
N GLY A 30 0.36 -9.13 11.21
CA GLY A 30 0.63 -10.52 10.84
C GLY A 30 2.12 -10.81 10.71
N GLY A 31 2.47 -12.08 10.45
CA GLY A 31 3.85 -12.48 10.20
C GLY A 31 4.49 -11.63 9.09
N GLY A 32 5.66 -11.04 9.38
CA GLY A 32 6.39 -10.18 8.44
C GLY A 32 5.78 -8.80 8.19
N GLY A 33 4.83 -8.33 9.02
CA GLY A 33 4.23 -7.01 8.86
C GLY A 33 3.16 -6.92 7.75
N LEU A 34 2.72 -8.07 7.21
CA LEU A 34 1.80 -8.13 6.08
C LEU A 34 0.34 -8.04 6.50
N SER A 35 -0.45 -7.26 5.78
CA SER A 35 -1.91 -7.27 5.88
C SER A 35 -2.54 -8.31 4.94
N GLN A 36 -3.83 -8.60 5.13
CA GLN A 36 -4.58 -9.42 4.18
C GLN A 36 -4.64 -8.83 2.76
N LEU A 37 -4.45 -7.51 2.61
CA LEU A 37 -4.38 -6.86 1.30
C LEU A 37 -3.04 -7.13 0.64
N SER A 38 -1.93 -7.02 1.38
CA SER A 38 -0.59 -7.31 0.87
C SER A 38 -0.41 -8.78 0.50
N VAL A 39 -1.00 -9.70 1.27
CA VAL A 39 -1.06 -11.12 0.91
C VAL A 39 -1.82 -11.35 -0.40
N TRP A 40 -2.91 -10.61 -0.63
CA TRP A 40 -3.67 -10.71 -1.88
C TRP A 40 -2.86 -10.20 -3.08
N LEU A 41 -2.11 -9.11 -2.94
CA LEU A 41 -1.24 -8.59 -4.00
C LEU A 41 -0.12 -9.57 -4.35
N LEU A 42 0.50 -10.19 -3.35
CA LEU A 42 1.51 -11.24 -3.56
C LEU A 42 0.95 -12.43 -4.35
N LYS A 43 -0.31 -12.81 -4.12
CA LYS A 43 -0.98 -13.88 -4.90
C LYS A 43 -1.20 -13.50 -6.37
N LEU A 44 -1.24 -12.21 -6.68
CA LEU A 44 -1.29 -11.70 -8.05
C LEU A 44 0.10 -11.50 -8.66
N LEU A 45 1.17 -11.95 -7.98
CA LEU A 45 2.56 -11.73 -8.35
C LEU A 45 2.96 -10.25 -8.37
N ILE A 46 2.25 -9.42 -7.60
CA ILE A 46 2.56 -8.00 -7.42
C ILE A 46 3.39 -7.85 -6.14
N GLU A 47 4.60 -7.30 -6.25
CA GLU A 47 5.50 -7.08 -5.12
C GLU A 47 5.06 -5.85 -4.28
N PRO A 48 4.62 -6.00 -3.02
CA PRO A 48 4.37 -4.88 -2.13
C PRO A 48 5.70 -4.33 -1.62
N ARG A 49 6.03 -3.08 -1.98
CA ARG A 49 7.22 -2.39 -1.49
C ARG A 49 6.85 -1.43 -0.38
N PHE A 50 7.17 -1.79 0.86
CA PHE A 50 6.96 -0.91 2.00
C PHE A 50 8.02 0.19 2.03
N ILE A 51 7.61 1.40 2.38
CA ILE A 51 8.57 2.48 2.69
C ILE A 51 9.35 2.11 3.98
N PRO A 52 10.61 2.55 4.14
CA PRO A 52 11.34 2.29 5.38
C PRO A 52 10.58 2.83 6.61
N PRO A 53 10.45 2.02 7.69
CA PRO A 53 9.85 2.50 8.93
C PRO A 53 10.70 3.64 9.52
N ALA A 54 10.03 4.65 10.09
CA ALA A 54 10.63 5.85 10.68
C ALA A 54 11.17 6.91 9.70
N SER A 55 10.50 7.13 8.55
CA SER A 55 10.60 8.40 7.82
C SER A 55 9.28 9.18 7.80
N PRO A 56 8.80 9.70 8.95
CA PRO A 56 7.63 10.57 9.02
C PRO A 56 7.75 11.82 8.14
N GLN A 57 8.96 12.17 7.69
CA GLN A 57 9.20 13.33 6.83
C GLN A 57 8.64 13.16 5.41
N HIS A 58 8.46 11.93 4.90
CA HIS A 58 7.79 11.68 3.61
C HIS A 58 6.25 11.65 3.74
N ASN A 59 5.73 11.10 4.83
CA ASN A 59 4.29 11.15 5.13
C ASN A 59 3.83 12.56 5.55
N GLY A 60 4.73 13.39 6.09
CA GLY A 60 4.42 14.76 6.49
C GLY A 60 4.15 15.74 5.35
N ARG A 61 4.39 15.35 4.08
CA ARG A 61 3.90 16.10 2.90
C ARG A 61 2.46 15.70 2.54
N GLU A 62 2.14 14.42 2.63
CA GLU A 62 0.79 13.89 2.37
C GLU A 62 -0.18 14.26 3.51
N GLU A 63 0.27 14.26 4.77
CA GLU A 63 -0.54 14.68 5.92
C GLU A 63 -0.71 16.20 6.04
N ARG A 64 0.20 17.01 5.47
CA ARG A 64 0.01 18.47 5.45
C ARG A 64 -1.15 18.91 4.58
N LEU A 65 -1.57 18.10 3.60
CA LEU A 65 -2.81 18.35 2.86
C LEU A 65 -4.07 18.13 3.70
N HIS A 66 -4.00 17.33 4.79
CA HIS A 66 -5.13 17.17 5.72
C HIS A 66 -5.21 18.29 6.78
N ARG A 67 -4.31 19.28 6.78
CA ARG A 67 -4.35 20.39 7.76
C ARG A 67 -4.15 21.78 7.15
N THR A 68 -4.72 22.02 5.98
CA THR A 68 -5.01 23.38 5.54
C THR A 68 -6.48 23.45 5.15
N LEU A 69 -7.30 23.76 6.16
CA LEU A 69 -8.47 24.61 5.96
C LEU A 69 -7.97 26.07 5.93
#